data_AF-A0A3P7J167-F1
#
_entry.id   AF-A0A3P7J167-F1
#
_cell.length_a   1.000
_cell.length_b   1.000
_cell.length_c   1.000
_cell.angle_alpha   90.00
_cell.angle_beta   90.00
_cell.angle_gamma   90.00
#
_symmetry.space_group_name_H-M   'P 1'
#
loop_
_entity.id
_entity.type
_entity.pdbx_description
1 polymer ?
#
loop_
_entity_poly.entity_id
_entity_poly.type
_entity_poly.pdbx_seq_one_letter_code
_entity_poly.pdbx_strand_id
1 'polypeptide(L)'
;MLFSEDVLMLSNSFTDIGTLNWYLGICVLLSWVAVFLCLFQGVKSSGKVVYVVVVLPFIILIVLLARLLTLEGSRAALWHFLRPDWYVLKDLTVWGEAAVHAFYSVSCCIGGLYTISSYNRFHNNLFKDIWIILTVDVLTSIVSCVLTFSAIGFTCFEFSISLDKFQIRDGVHLIFVFLAEALAGVPVAPLYTGLFFLMVVLIVHSTQLFVVSDCSFSHFCN
;
A
#
# COMPACT_ATOMS: atom_id res chain seq x y z
N MET A 1 4.48 13.89 -15.35
CA MET A 1 5.41 13.84 -16.50
C MET A 1 6.67 13.05 -16.12
N LEU A 2 7.42 13.49 -15.10
CA LEU A 2 8.63 12.83 -14.56
C LEU A 2 8.52 11.30 -14.32
N PHE A 3 7.48 10.82 -13.64
CA PHE A 3 7.34 9.37 -13.38
C PHE A 3 7.09 8.54 -14.65
N SER A 4 6.32 9.06 -15.61
CA SER A 4 5.97 8.33 -16.83
C SER A 4 7.12 8.30 -17.83
N GLU A 5 7.90 9.37 -17.91
CA GLU A 5 9.00 9.51 -18.87
C GLU A 5 10.34 9.01 -18.30
N ASP A 6 10.76 9.48 -17.12
CA ASP A 6 12.10 9.18 -16.59
C ASP A 6 12.17 7.85 -15.84
N VAL A 7 11.10 7.49 -15.12
CA VAL A 7 11.08 6.25 -14.31
C VAL A 7 10.54 5.09 -15.14
N LEU A 8 9.33 5.21 -15.69
CA LEU A 8 8.69 4.11 -16.41
C LEU A 8 9.19 3.94 -17.85
N MET A 9 9.69 5.01 -18.50
CA MET A 9 10.06 5.00 -19.92
C MET A 9 8.96 4.38 -20.80
N LEU A 10 7.72 4.86 -20.66
CA LEU A 10 6.54 4.30 -21.35
C LEU A 10 6.73 4.31 -22.89
N SER A 11 6.47 3.16 -23.53
CA SER A 11 6.42 3.08 -24.99
C SER A 11 5.12 3.67 -25.52
N ASN A 12 5.16 4.17 -26.76
CA ASN A 12 4.01 4.85 -27.38
C ASN A 12 2.88 3.88 -27.77
N SER A 13 3.13 2.56 -27.79
CA SER A 13 2.16 1.55 -28.20
C SER A 13 2.48 0.18 -27.62
N PHE A 14 1.45 -0.64 -27.40
CA PHE A 14 1.58 -2.03 -26.92
C PHE A 14 2.43 -2.91 -27.85
N THR A 15 2.41 -2.63 -29.16
CA THR A 15 3.20 -3.38 -30.16
C THR A 15 4.67 -2.97 -30.18
N ASP A 16 5.02 -1.85 -29.55
CA ASP A 16 6.38 -1.34 -29.49
C ASP A 16 6.98 -1.70 -28.13
N ILE A 17 7.64 -2.86 -28.08
CA ILE A 17 8.40 -3.29 -26.92
C ILE A 17 9.66 -2.43 -26.91
N GLY A 18 9.59 -1.28 -26.23
CA GLY A 18 10.68 -0.34 -26.12
C GLY A 18 11.95 -0.94 -25.48
N THR A 19 12.96 -0.10 -25.27
CA THR A 19 14.22 -0.53 -24.68
C THR A 19 14.08 -0.86 -23.19
N LEU A 20 14.79 -1.90 -22.72
CA LEU A 20 14.80 -2.26 -21.30
C LEU A 20 15.40 -1.12 -20.46
N ASN A 21 14.64 -0.59 -19.51
CA ASN A 21 15.16 0.32 -18.50
C ASN A 21 16.05 -0.45 -17.52
N TRP A 22 17.36 -0.37 -17.72
CA TRP A 22 18.35 -1.07 -16.90
C TRP A 22 18.30 -0.71 -15.42
N TYR A 23 17.91 0.52 -15.07
CA TYR A 23 17.75 0.90 -13.67
C TYR A 23 16.61 0.12 -13.00
N LEU A 24 15.47 0.00 -13.66
CA LEU A 24 14.36 -0.83 -13.16
C LEU A 24 14.77 -2.31 -13.12
N GLY A 25 15.49 -2.79 -14.13
CA GLY A 25 16.00 -4.17 -14.16
C GLY A 25 16.88 -4.50 -12.95
N ILE A 26 17.81 -3.61 -12.58
CA ILE A 26 18.66 -3.77 -11.39
C ILE A 26 17.83 -3.68 -10.11
N CYS A 27 16.88 -2.74 -10.00
CA CYS A 27 16.00 -2.65 -8.83
C CYS A 27 15.17 -3.92 -8.62
N VAL A 28 14.63 -4.50 -9.70
CA VAL A 28 13.90 -5.77 -9.65
C VAL A 28 14.83 -6.92 -9.24
N LEU A 29 16.04 -6.98 -9.80
CA LEU A 29 17.04 -7.99 -9.43
C LEU A 29 17.38 -7.90 -7.93
N LEU A 30 17.63 -6.70 -7.41
CA LEU A 30 17.92 -6.47 -5.99
C LEU A 30 16.75 -6.88 -5.10
N SER A 31 15.50 -6.58 -5.52
CA SER A 31 14.29 -7.02 -4.82
C SER A 31 14.22 -8.54 -4.71
N TRP A 32 14.49 -9.25 -5.80
CA TRP A 32 14.50 -10.72 -5.82
C TRP A 32 15.64 -11.32 -4.98
N VAL A 33 16.83 -10.74 -5.03
CA VAL A 33 17.96 -11.16 -4.18
C VAL A 33 17.60 -10.98 -2.70
N ALA A 34 16.96 -9.87 -2.31
CA ALA A 34 16.52 -9.65 -0.94
C ALA A 34 15.49 -10.70 -0.48
N VAL A 35 14.50 -11.02 -1.32
CA VAL A 35 13.51 -12.08 -1.04
C VAL A 35 14.20 -13.44 -0.89
N PHE A 36 15.11 -13.77 -1.80
CA PHE A 36 15.87 -15.02 -1.76
C PHE A 36 16.67 -15.17 -0.46
N LEU A 37 17.38 -14.11 -0.04
CA LEU A 37 18.17 -14.12 1.20
C LEU A 37 17.29 -14.29 2.44
N CYS A 38 16.11 -13.67 2.47
CA CYS A 38 15.16 -13.80 3.58
C CYS A 38 14.60 -15.23 3.70
N LEU A 39 14.33 -15.88 2.56
CA LEU A 39 13.82 -17.25 2.53
C LEU A 39 14.92 -18.29 2.79
N PHE A 40 16.14 -18.06 2.30
CA PHE A 40 17.28 -18.96 2.46
C PHE A 40 17.65 -19.16 3.94
N GLN A 41 17.50 -18.13 4.78
CA GLN A 41 17.72 -18.22 6.23
C GLN A 41 16.58 -18.90 7.00
N GLY A 42 15.52 -19.34 6.30
CA GLY A 42 14.40 -20.10 6.85
C GLY A 42 13.37 -19.25 7.60
N VAL A 43 12.22 -19.88 7.89
CA VAL A 43 11.01 -19.25 8.47
C VAL A 43 11.27 -18.59 9.83
N LYS A 44 12.24 -19.11 10.61
CA LYS A 44 12.62 -18.54 11.92
C LYS A 44 13.38 -17.21 11.81
N SER A 45 14.17 -17.00 10.76
CA SER A 45 14.87 -15.71 10.51
C SER A 45 13.91 -14.71 9.87
N SER A 46 13.12 -15.17 8.90
CA SER A 46 12.07 -14.37 8.24
C SER A 46 11.11 -13.73 9.24
N GLY A 47 10.67 -14.48 10.27
CA GLY A 47 9.81 -13.94 11.33
C GLY A 47 10.38 -12.72 12.05
N LYS A 48 11.70 -12.62 12.26
CA LYS A 48 12.33 -11.44 12.89
C LYS A 48 12.36 -10.23 11.97
N VAL A 49 12.66 -10.45 10.69
CA VAL A 49 12.69 -9.40 9.67
C VAL A 49 11.30 -8.81 9.48
N VAL A 50 10.27 -9.67 9.45
CA VAL A 50 8.86 -9.25 9.33
C VAL A 50 8.46 -8.27 10.44
N TYR A 51 8.93 -8.41 11.69
CA TYR A 51 8.62 -7.42 12.73
C TYR A 51 9.11 -6.01 12.35
N VAL A 52 10.32 -5.88 11.81
CA VAL A 52 10.84 -4.56 11.39
C VAL A 52 10.08 -4.05 10.17
N VAL A 53 9.90 -4.93 9.18
CA VAL A 53 9.26 -4.59 7.90
C VAL A 53 7.77 -4.26 8.07
N VAL A 54 7.10 -4.75 9.11
CA VAL A 54 5.71 -4.40 9.42
C VAL A 54 5.62 -3.21 10.36
N VAL A 55 6.36 -3.20 11.48
CA VAL A 55 6.23 -2.14 12.50
C VAL A 55 6.72 -0.79 11.98
N LEU A 56 7.80 -0.76 11.20
CA LEU A 56 8.38 0.50 10.71
C LEU A 56 7.41 1.25 9.78
N PRO A 57 6.73 0.62 8.80
CA PRO A 57 5.65 1.27 8.04
C PRO A 57 4.56 1.88 8.90
N PHE A 58 4.10 1.21 9.96
CA PHE A 58 3.07 1.78 10.85
C PHE A 58 3.57 3.04 11.57
N ILE A 59 4.82 3.05 12.02
CA ILE A 59 5.43 4.25 12.63
C ILE A 59 5.52 5.38 11.61
N ILE A 60 6.01 5.09 10.40
CA ILE A 60 6.12 6.08 9.32
C ILE A 60 4.74 6.63 8.94
N LEU A 61 3.75 5.75 8.81
CA LEU A 61 2.37 6.12 8.50
C LEU A 61 1.81 7.12 9.51
N ILE A 62 2.02 6.88 10.81
CA ILE A 62 1.59 7.79 11.88
C ILE A 62 2.33 9.14 11.80
N VAL A 63 3.65 9.14 11.54
CA VAL A 63 4.45 10.36 11.40
C VAL A 63 3.98 11.20 10.20
N LEU A 64 3.76 10.56 9.04
CA LEU A 64 3.27 11.21 7.83
C LEU A 64 1.84 11.75 8.03
N LEU A 65 0.97 10.95 8.65
CA LEU A 65 -0.39 11.37 8.96
C LEU A 65 -0.39 12.58 9.90
N ALA A 66 0.37 12.54 10.99
CA ALA A 66 0.48 13.66 11.92
C ALA A 66 0.94 14.93 11.20
N ARG A 67 1.92 14.82 10.29
CA ARG A 67 2.39 15.97 9.52
C ARG A 67 1.32 16.50 8.57
N LEU A 68 0.69 15.63 7.78
CA LEU A 68 -0.34 16.02 6.80
C LEU A 68 -1.56 16.65 7.48
N LEU A 69 -2.00 16.12 8.63
CA LEU A 69 -3.13 16.69 9.39
C LEU A 69 -2.86 18.10 9.93
N THR A 70 -1.59 18.48 10.11
CA THR A 70 -1.22 19.84 10.55
C THR A 70 -1.22 20.87 9.42
N LEU A 71 -1.34 20.45 8.16
CA LEU A 71 -1.34 21.33 7.00
C LEU A 71 -2.72 21.96 6.77
N GLU A 72 -2.70 23.13 6.16
CA GLU A 72 -3.92 23.84 5.75
C GLU A 72 -4.59 23.11 4.58
N GLY A 73 -5.92 23.19 4.49
CA GLY A 73 -6.70 22.47 3.48
C GLY A 73 -7.01 21.00 3.79
N SER A 74 -6.18 20.30 4.56
CA SER A 74 -6.36 18.86 4.86
C SER A 74 -7.70 18.55 5.55
N ARG A 75 -8.16 19.41 6.46
CA ARG A 75 -9.45 19.24 7.16
C ARG A 75 -10.65 19.31 6.23
N ALA A 76 -10.60 20.14 5.18
CA ALA A 76 -11.69 20.28 4.23
C ALA A 76 -11.88 18.99 3.40
N ALA A 77 -10.77 18.38 2.98
CA ALA A 77 -10.82 17.10 2.27
C ALA A 77 -11.26 15.94 3.16
N LEU A 78 -10.88 15.93 4.44
CA LEU A 78 -11.39 14.94 5.39
C LEU A 78 -12.89 15.05 5.61
N TRP A 79 -13.42 16.28 5.70
CA TRP A 79 -14.86 16.47 5.80
C TRP A 79 -15.59 15.96 4.57
N HIS A 80 -15.02 16.17 3.38
CA HIS A 80 -15.55 15.62 2.14
C HIS A 80 -15.52 14.09 2.12
N PHE A 81 -14.41 13.47 2.55
CA PHE A 81 -14.27 12.01 2.66
C PHE A 81 -15.30 11.39 3.62
N LEU A 82 -15.54 12.04 4.77
CA LEU A 82 -16.44 11.53 5.80
C LEU A 82 -17.92 11.80 5.51
N ARG A 83 -18.26 12.59 4.48
CA ARG A 83 -19.65 12.91 4.15
C ARG A 83 -20.29 11.75 3.37
N PRO A 84 -21.21 10.98 3.99
CA PRO A 84 -21.83 9.85 3.29
C PRO A 84 -22.85 10.34 2.26
N ASP A 85 -22.83 9.71 1.09
CA ASP A 85 -23.94 9.80 0.13
C ASP A 85 -24.84 8.57 0.25
N TRP A 86 -25.98 8.75 0.92
CA TRP A 86 -26.96 7.70 1.16
C TRP A 86 -27.65 7.20 -0.11
N TYR A 87 -27.61 7.97 -1.21
CA TYR A 87 -28.19 7.54 -2.47
C TYR A 87 -27.34 6.46 -3.13
N VAL A 88 -26.02 6.59 -3.06
CA VAL A 88 -25.06 5.62 -3.59
C VAL A 88 -25.18 4.25 -2.91
N LEU A 89 -25.55 4.21 -1.62
CA LEU A 89 -25.76 2.96 -0.89
C LEU A 89 -26.95 2.13 -1.38
N LYS A 90 -27.87 2.70 -2.16
CA LYS A 90 -28.99 1.95 -2.76
C LYS A 90 -28.57 1.14 -3.98
N ASP A 91 -27.41 1.44 -4.54
CA ASP A 91 -26.88 0.74 -5.71
C ASP A 91 -26.20 -0.57 -5.26
N LEU A 92 -26.68 -1.70 -5.79
CA LEU A 92 -26.11 -3.03 -5.50
C LEU A 92 -24.69 -3.20 -6.06
N THR A 93 -24.33 -2.46 -7.11
CA THR A 93 -22.99 -2.52 -7.68
C THR A 93 -21.93 -2.04 -6.68
N VAL A 94 -22.24 -1.01 -5.89
CA VAL A 94 -21.37 -0.48 -4.83
C VAL A 94 -21.08 -1.53 -3.75
N TRP A 95 -22.09 -2.33 -3.39
CA TRP A 95 -21.90 -3.44 -2.46
C TRP A 95 -21.07 -4.58 -3.04
N GLY A 96 -21.22 -4.85 -4.34
CA GLY A 96 -20.38 -5.80 -5.07
C GLY A 96 -18.91 -5.38 -5.04
N GLU A 97 -18.62 -4.14 -5.40
CA GLU A 97 -17.26 -3.57 -5.37
C GLU A 97 -16.67 -3.56 -3.95
N ALA A 98 -17.48 -3.20 -2.95
CA ALA A 98 -17.05 -3.22 -1.55
C ALA A 98 -16.68 -4.64 -1.07
N ALA A 99 -17.47 -5.65 -1.47
CA ALA A 99 -17.17 -7.04 -1.15
C ALA A 99 -15.88 -7.49 -1.83
N VAL A 100 -15.71 -7.19 -3.12
CA VAL A 100 -14.49 -7.48 -3.88
C VAL A 100 -13.26 -6.84 -3.23
N HIS A 101 -13.37 -5.57 -2.83
CA HIS A 101 -12.30 -4.86 -2.14
C HIS A 101 -11.93 -5.52 -0.81
N ALA A 102 -12.92 -5.92 0.01
CA ALA A 102 -12.67 -6.63 1.27
C ALA A 102 -11.97 -7.98 1.06
N PHE A 103 -12.35 -8.75 0.02
CA PHE A 103 -11.69 -10.01 -0.32
C PHE A 103 -10.24 -9.81 -0.78
N TYR A 104 -9.99 -8.76 -1.58
CA TYR A 104 -8.64 -8.44 -2.04
C TYR A 104 -7.76 -7.90 -0.89
N SER A 105 -8.30 -7.10 0.03
CA SER A 105 -7.53 -6.53 1.15
C SER A 105 -6.93 -7.62 2.05
N VAL A 106 -7.75 -8.58 2.45
CA VAL A 106 -7.34 -9.65 3.38
C VAL A 106 -6.72 -10.84 2.66
N SER A 107 -6.79 -10.90 1.33
CA SER A 107 -6.28 -12.02 0.52
C SER A 107 -6.87 -13.39 0.92
N CYS A 108 -8.16 -13.41 1.31
CA CYS A 108 -8.84 -14.57 1.91
C CYS A 108 -8.84 -15.87 1.08
N CYS A 109 -8.53 -15.80 -0.22
CA CYS A 109 -8.62 -16.93 -1.14
C CYS A 109 -7.30 -17.29 -1.82
N ILE A 110 -6.18 -16.67 -1.43
CA ILE A 110 -4.89 -16.80 -2.14
C ILE A 110 -4.01 -17.92 -1.51
N GLY A 111 -4.47 -18.58 -0.44
CA GLY A 111 -3.74 -19.68 0.19
C GLY A 111 -2.77 -19.25 1.31
N GLY A 112 -2.24 -18.03 1.25
CA GLY A 112 -1.24 -17.55 2.22
C GLY A 112 -1.67 -17.63 3.69
N LEU A 113 -2.92 -17.26 4.01
CA LEU A 113 -3.44 -17.38 5.38
C LEU A 113 -3.61 -18.84 5.82
N TYR A 114 -3.95 -19.74 4.89
CA TYR A 114 -4.04 -21.17 5.15
C TYR A 114 -2.65 -21.76 5.45
N THR A 115 -1.66 -21.40 4.65
CA THR A 115 -0.26 -21.81 4.83
C THR A 115 0.28 -21.34 6.18
N ILE A 116 0.06 -20.07 6.58
CA ILE A 116 0.48 -19.58 7.91
C ILE A 116 -0.25 -20.32 9.04
N SER A 117 -1.55 -20.58 8.86
CA SER A 117 -2.35 -21.30 9.86
C SER A 117 -1.85 -22.72 10.09
N SER A 118 -1.27 -23.38 9.08
CA SER A 118 -0.71 -24.73 9.19
C SER A 118 0.48 -24.82 10.17
N TYR A 119 1.19 -23.71 10.39
CA TYR A 119 2.31 -23.62 11.34
C TYR A 119 1.88 -23.22 12.76
N ASN A 120 0.58 -23.00 12.99
CA ASN A 120 0.06 -22.60 14.29
C ASN A 120 -0.08 -23.81 15.24
N ARG A 121 -0.17 -23.56 16.54
CA ARG A 121 -0.42 -24.63 17.52
C ARG A 121 -1.83 -25.20 17.32
N PHE A 122 -1.97 -26.53 17.42
CA PHE A 122 -3.24 -27.23 17.18
C PHE A 122 -4.40 -26.71 18.06
N HIS A 123 -4.11 -26.28 19.29
CA HIS A 123 -5.11 -25.76 20.23
C HIS A 123 -5.11 -24.22 20.31
N ASN A 124 -4.67 -23.52 19.27
CA ASN A 124 -4.72 -22.06 19.23
C ASN A 124 -6.13 -21.56 18.90
N ASN A 125 -6.54 -20.45 19.54
CA ASN A 125 -7.84 -19.84 19.26
C ASN A 125 -7.80 -19.02 17.96
N LEU A 126 -8.02 -19.72 16.83
CA LEU A 126 -8.01 -19.11 15.50
C LEU A 126 -9.02 -17.98 15.33
N PHE A 127 -10.20 -18.09 15.96
CA PHE A 127 -11.23 -17.04 15.87
C PHE A 127 -10.73 -15.70 16.40
N LYS A 128 -10.01 -15.71 17.54
CA LYS A 128 -9.44 -14.50 18.12
C LYS A 128 -8.43 -13.85 17.17
N ASP A 129 -7.58 -14.65 16.54
CA ASP A 129 -6.55 -14.16 15.62
C ASP A 129 -7.18 -13.55 14.35
N ILE A 130 -8.19 -14.22 13.78
CA ILE A 130 -8.93 -13.70 12.62
C ILE A 130 -9.58 -12.36 12.94
N TRP A 131 -10.26 -12.23 14.08
CA TRP A 131 -10.89 -10.97 14.49
C TRP A 131 -9.87 -9.83 14.64
N ILE A 132 -8.69 -10.11 15.18
CA ILE A 132 -7.60 -9.13 15.29
C ILE A 132 -7.12 -8.71 13.90
N ILE A 133 -6.85 -9.68 13.01
CA ILE A 133 -6.38 -9.42 11.63
C ILE A 133 -7.37 -8.51 10.89
N LEU A 134 -8.66 -8.87 10.88
CA LEU A 134 -9.71 -8.10 10.20
C LEU A 134 -9.85 -6.69 10.78
N THR A 135 -9.77 -6.55 12.11
CA THR A 135 -9.88 -5.24 12.76
C THR A 135 -8.69 -4.36 12.39
N VAL A 136 -7.46 -4.91 12.40
CA VAL A 136 -6.26 -4.16 12.03
C VAL A 136 -6.29 -3.78 10.56
N ASP A 137 -6.74 -4.67 9.66
CA ASP A 137 -6.88 -4.39 8.23
C ASP A 137 -7.82 -3.19 7.96
N VAL A 138 -9.02 -3.21 8.57
CA VAL A 138 -10.00 -2.12 8.42
C VAL A 138 -9.45 -0.81 9.01
N LEU A 139 -8.85 -0.84 10.21
CA LEU A 139 -8.28 0.35 10.84
C LEU A 139 -7.14 0.94 10.00
N THR A 140 -6.25 0.09 9.48
CA THR A 140 -5.12 0.52 8.64
C THR A 140 -5.63 1.14 7.33
N SER A 141 -6.67 0.55 6.73
CA SER A 141 -7.31 1.08 5.53
C SER A 141 -7.91 2.47 5.78
N ILE A 142 -8.63 2.66 6.89
CA ILE A 142 -9.18 3.97 7.27
C ILE A 142 -8.05 4.98 7.48
N VAL A 143 -6.98 4.62 8.20
CA VAL A 143 -5.82 5.50 8.43
C VAL A 143 -5.15 5.90 7.11
N SER A 144 -5.00 4.97 6.17
CA SER A 144 -4.46 5.22 4.83
C SER A 144 -5.34 6.16 4.01
N CYS A 145 -6.67 6.00 4.08
CA CYS A 145 -7.62 6.94 3.46
C CYS A 145 -7.50 8.34 4.07
N VAL A 146 -7.46 8.47 5.39
CA VAL A 146 -7.29 9.77 6.07
C VAL A 146 -5.98 10.43 5.64
N LEU A 147 -4.88 9.68 5.57
CA LEU A 147 -3.60 10.19 5.07
C LEU A 147 -3.72 10.70 3.64
N THR A 148 -4.30 9.89 2.76
CA THR A 148 -4.44 10.21 1.32
C THR A 148 -5.31 11.44 1.11
N PHE A 149 -6.50 11.51 1.72
CA PHE A 149 -7.37 12.67 1.62
C PHE A 149 -6.76 13.92 2.27
N SER A 150 -5.97 13.78 3.34
CA SER A 150 -5.24 14.91 3.93
C SER A 150 -4.21 15.50 2.96
N ALA A 151 -3.48 14.64 2.23
CA ALA A 151 -2.58 15.05 1.17
C ALA A 151 -3.32 15.69 -0.01
N ILE A 152 -4.47 15.14 -0.42
CA ILE A 152 -5.33 15.75 -1.44
C ILE A 152 -5.77 17.16 -1.03
N GLY A 153 -6.24 17.32 0.20
CA GLY A 153 -6.68 18.63 0.71
C GLY A 153 -5.57 19.67 0.75
N PHE A 154 -4.36 19.28 1.16
CA PHE A 154 -3.19 20.16 1.13
C PHE A 154 -2.87 20.62 -0.30
N THR A 155 -2.76 19.69 -1.24
CA THR A 155 -2.46 20.01 -2.64
C THR A 155 -3.54 20.87 -3.30
N CYS A 156 -4.82 20.57 -3.05
CA CYS A 156 -5.93 21.39 -3.54
C CYS A 156 -5.90 22.82 -2.98
N PHE A 157 -5.52 22.98 -1.71
CA PHE A 157 -5.37 24.29 -1.09
C PHE A 157 -4.21 25.08 -1.69
N GLU A 158 -3.04 24.45 -1.82
CA GLU A 158 -1.83 25.09 -2.39
C GLU A 158 -2.06 25.58 -3.83
N PHE A 159 -2.69 24.75 -4.67
CA PHE A 159 -2.95 25.10 -6.07
C PHE A 159 -4.30 25.82 -6.29
N SER A 160 -5.04 26.13 -5.23
CA SER A 160 -6.37 26.77 -5.31
C SER A 160 -7.36 26.01 -6.21
N ILE A 161 -7.33 24.68 -6.19
CA ILE A 161 -8.19 23.79 -6.98
C ILE A 161 -9.38 23.34 -6.11
N SER A 162 -10.59 23.35 -6.66
CA SER A 162 -11.76 22.78 -5.97
C SER A 162 -11.63 21.26 -5.85
N LEU A 163 -11.92 20.73 -4.66
CA LEU A 163 -11.84 19.29 -4.37
C LEU A 163 -12.76 18.46 -5.28
N ASP A 164 -13.92 19.00 -5.68
CA ASP A 164 -14.88 18.32 -6.56
C ASP A 164 -14.34 18.08 -7.98
N LYS A 165 -13.30 18.83 -8.39
CA LYS A 165 -12.66 18.67 -9.71
C LYS A 165 -11.47 17.72 -9.67
N PHE A 166 -11.07 17.26 -8.48
CA PHE A 166 -9.92 16.37 -8.33
C PHE A 166 -10.33 14.94 -8.69
N GLN A 167 -9.82 14.44 -9.82
CA GLN A 167 -10.07 13.07 -10.27
C GLN A 167 -8.82 12.21 -10.08
N ILE A 168 -8.96 11.12 -9.33
CA ILE A 168 -7.94 10.09 -9.21
C ILE A 168 -7.96 9.27 -10.50
N ARG A 169 -6.87 9.29 -11.26
CA ARG A 169 -6.75 8.49 -12.49
C ARG A 169 -6.57 7.01 -12.20
N ASP A 170 -5.51 6.66 -11.47
CA ASP A 170 -5.14 5.28 -11.16
C ASP A 170 -4.46 5.21 -9.78
N GLY A 171 -4.53 4.06 -9.11
CA GLY A 171 -3.90 3.86 -7.79
C GLY A 171 -2.37 4.01 -7.81
N VAL A 172 -1.70 3.55 -8.88
CA VAL A 172 -0.25 3.71 -9.05
C VAL A 172 0.11 5.19 -9.19
N HIS A 173 -0.66 5.94 -10.00
CA HIS A 173 -0.46 7.38 -10.17
C HIS A 173 -0.68 8.13 -8.84
N LEU A 174 -1.69 7.75 -8.07
CA LEU A 174 -1.97 8.32 -6.75
C LEU A 174 -0.78 8.16 -5.80
N ILE A 175 -0.18 6.97 -5.74
CA ILE A 175 0.92 6.69 -4.80
C ILE A 175 2.23 7.32 -5.26
N PHE A 176 2.63 7.09 -6.52
CA PHE A 176 3.98 7.42 -6.98
C PHE A 176 4.14 8.83 -7.55
N VAL A 177 3.05 9.45 -7.99
CA VAL A 177 3.08 10.82 -8.51
C VAL A 177 2.46 11.75 -7.47
N PHE A 178 1.18 11.54 -7.19
CA PHE A 178 0.42 12.50 -6.41
C PHE A 178 0.88 12.61 -4.95
N LEU A 179 0.97 11.50 -4.22
CA LEU A 179 1.39 11.52 -2.81
C LEU A 179 2.86 11.95 -2.67
N ALA A 180 3.73 11.55 -3.59
CA ALA A 180 5.12 12.00 -3.60
C ALA A 180 5.25 13.51 -3.82
N GLU A 181 4.45 14.07 -4.74
CA GLU A 181 4.39 15.50 -5.02
C GLU A 181 3.82 16.30 -3.85
N ALA A 182 2.73 15.81 -3.23
CA ALA A 182 2.14 16.41 -2.04
C ALA A 182 3.16 16.48 -0.89
N LEU A 183 3.94 15.42 -0.67
CA LEU A 183 4.97 15.39 0.37
C LEU A 183 6.19 16.26 0.03
N ALA A 184 6.50 16.45 -1.26
CA ALA A 184 7.55 17.34 -1.71
C ALA A 184 7.24 18.83 -1.45
N GLY A 185 5.96 19.19 -1.31
CA GLY A 185 5.51 20.54 -0.95
C GLY A 185 5.59 20.87 0.55
N VAL A 186 5.88 19.89 1.42
CA VAL A 186 5.92 20.08 2.88
C VAL A 186 7.29 20.61 3.32
N PRO A 187 7.40 21.48 4.34
CA PRO A 187 8.70 21.85 4.90
C PRO A 187 9.45 20.61 5.38
N VAL A 188 10.76 20.54 5.11
CA VAL A 188 11.60 19.34 5.29
C VAL A 188 11.20 18.18 4.35
N ALA A 189 10.78 18.51 3.12
CA ALA A 189 10.40 17.56 2.07
C ALA A 189 11.31 16.31 1.90
N PRO A 190 12.67 16.43 1.88
CA PRO A 190 13.52 15.26 1.68
C PRO A 190 13.33 14.16 2.73
N LEU A 191 13.02 14.54 3.97
CA LEU A 191 12.77 13.59 5.06
C LEU A 191 11.44 12.85 4.84
N TYR A 192 10.35 13.58 4.61
CA TYR A 192 9.02 12.99 4.50
C TYR A 192 8.84 12.16 3.23
N THR A 193 9.36 12.64 2.09
CA THR A 193 9.37 11.90 0.84
C THR A 193 10.25 10.64 0.95
N GLY A 194 11.43 10.73 1.60
CA GLY A 194 12.29 9.58 1.85
C GLY A 194 11.63 8.52 2.74
N LEU A 195 10.97 8.94 3.82
CA LEU A 195 10.20 8.06 4.70
C LEU A 195 9.04 7.39 3.96
N PHE A 196 8.31 8.13 3.12
CA PHE A 196 7.21 7.58 2.32
C PHE A 196 7.68 6.48 1.36
N PHE A 197 8.75 6.72 0.59
CA PHE A 197 9.27 5.69 -0.30
C PHE A 197 9.85 4.50 0.44
N LEU A 198 10.51 4.72 1.59
CA LEU A 198 10.95 3.64 2.47
C LEU A 198 9.76 2.79 2.95
N MET A 199 8.66 3.42 3.37
CA MET A 199 7.43 2.75 3.76
C MET A 199 6.87 1.90 2.62
N VAL A 200 6.77 2.46 1.40
CA VAL A 200 6.28 1.73 0.22
C VAL A 200 7.16 0.52 -0.10
N VAL A 201 8.48 0.66 -0.07
CA VAL A 201 9.42 -0.44 -0.32
C VAL A 201 9.24 -1.55 0.73
N LEU A 202 9.11 -1.19 2.01
CA LEU A 202 8.91 -2.17 3.09
C LEU A 202 7.57 -2.90 2.96
N ILE A 203 6.48 -2.18 2.65
CA ILE A 203 5.17 -2.80 2.43
C ILE A 203 5.23 -3.77 1.25
N VAL A 204 5.77 -3.33 0.10
CA VAL A 204 5.90 -4.18 -1.09
C VAL A 204 6.77 -5.41 -0.80
N HIS A 205 7.88 -5.24 -0.10
CA HIS A 205 8.76 -6.34 0.26
C HIS A 205 8.07 -7.34 1.20
N SER A 206 7.31 -6.86 2.19
CA SER A 206 6.50 -7.73 3.07
C SER A 206 5.50 -8.56 2.28
N THR A 207 4.78 -7.94 1.35
CA THR A 207 3.79 -8.63 0.52
C THR A 207 4.44 -9.65 -0.40
N GLN A 208 5.58 -9.32 -1.00
CA GLN A 208 6.36 -10.27 -1.81
C GLN A 208 6.82 -11.49 -1.00
N LEU A 209 7.36 -11.27 0.21
CA LEU A 209 7.76 -12.35 1.09
C LEU A 209 6.58 -13.26 1.44
N PHE A 210 5.41 -12.69 1.71
CA PHE A 210 4.19 -13.44 1.99
C PHE A 210 3.77 -14.32 0.81
N VAL A 211 3.68 -13.74 -0.39
CA VAL A 211 3.27 -14.46 -1.61
C VAL A 211 4.27 -15.55 -2.00
N VAL A 212 5.56 -15.24 -2.01
CA VAL A 212 6.58 -16.23 -2.41
C VAL A 212 6.70 -17.36 -1.39
N SER A 213 6.52 -17.07 -0.10
CA SER A 213 6.44 -18.11 0.93
C SER A 213 5.28 -19.06 0.63
N ASP A 214 4.09 -18.52 0.35
CA ASP A 214 2.92 -19.35 0.02
C ASP A 214 3.14 -20.24 -1.20
N CYS A 215 3.64 -19.70 -2.32
CA CYS A 215 3.95 -20.49 -3.51
C CYS A 215 5.03 -21.55 -3.28
N SER A 216 6.03 -21.25 -2.44
CA SER A 216 7.10 -22.21 -2.15
C SER A 216 6.59 -23.39 -1.32
N PHE A 217 5.66 -23.15 -0.39
CA PHE A 217 5.15 -24.19 0.50
C PHE A 217 4.01 -25.01 -0.12
N SER A 218 3.16 -24.43 -0.97
CA SER A 218 2.14 -25.19 -1.69
C SER A 218 2.75 -26.28 -2.58
N HIS A 219 3.96 -26.06 -3.09
CA HIS A 219 4.70 -27.05 -3.89
C HIS A 219 5.36 -28.17 -3.06
N PHE A 220 5.49 -28.01 -1.74
CA PHE A 220 6.00 -29.04 -0.82
C PHE A 220 4.89 -29.89 -0.19
N CYS A 221 3.63 -29.46 -0.30
CA CYS A 221 2.46 -30.17 0.23
C CYS A 221 1.71 -31.03 -0.81
N ASN A 222 2.14 -31.03 -2.07
CA ASN A 222 1.77 -32.02 -3.09
C ASN A 222 2.91 -33.01 -3.31
#